data_AF-A0AAU9JRX7-F1
#
_entry.id   AF-A0AAU9JRX7-F1
#
_cell.length_a   1.000
_cell.length_b   1.000
_cell.length_c   1.000
_cell.angle_alpha   90.00
_cell.angle_beta   90.00
_cell.angle_gamma   90.00
#
_symmetry.space_group_name_H-M   'P 1'
#
loop_
_entity.id
_entity.type
_entity.pdbx_description
1 polymer ?
#
loop_
_entity_poly.entity_id
_entity_poly.type
_entity_poly.pdbx_seq_one_letter_code
_entity_poly.pdbx_strand_id
1 'polypeptide(L)'
;MINPFYLPDKDPELYHEREVQRAKEEMERKDRQLIPIQERHNYDSYHHPSVLGEIRYEDSKELLALPSTAPKYSFPSKKETIREFIQRKREILLVKKSIQNKKERTKYLEEIIQAEEETHKSNVKMLEDNMGIVDKYEDNLKIEAEKKAQEAQAKTNERISKQTRINDLANDIEMKNGLFDRKNEELKQLEEYKKFIDELTPPEFIQKPSDPKDPTFLTEQDTPQLFFKSPWQLIARIKSLEEENVNLIQHGQEAETELEALRLKNEIKKDELNKKLEQIAININRLKSEKQKLKERIKALSADKEENFLVDERTMMKIREQIFQLYQEIGGDASNNPTDLDMLLEIENKLEQLLRKKNLLSEKELKQIEKDIDKVRRSEKVEQERLKNLEKLKEINEKLEMRKKRVVKKVGRPQMTRSKLPEKVEKKVAPTIPQEVKDWKEFLEEDKNIPS
;
A
#
# COMPACT_ATOMS: atom_id res chain seq x y z
N MET A 1 -37.07 -25.30 -5.69
CA MET A 1 -36.99 -25.43 -4.22
C MET A 1 -35.58 -25.05 -3.83
N ILE A 2 -35.40 -23.89 -3.19
CA ILE A 2 -34.09 -23.41 -2.74
C ILE A 2 -33.85 -24.00 -1.34
N ASN A 3 -32.67 -24.57 -1.13
CA ASN A 3 -32.28 -25.21 0.12
C ASN A 3 -32.19 -24.13 1.23
N PRO A 4 -32.97 -24.22 2.32
CA PRO A 4 -33.01 -23.21 3.37
C PRO A 4 -31.74 -23.14 4.24
N PHE A 5 -30.74 -24.00 3.99
CA PHE A 5 -29.47 -24.04 4.70
C PHE A 5 -28.25 -23.63 3.84
N TYR A 6 -28.48 -22.94 2.72
CA TYR A 6 -27.37 -22.42 1.92
C TYR A 6 -26.81 -21.14 2.54
N LEU A 7 -25.62 -21.24 3.15
CA LEU A 7 -24.88 -20.08 3.63
C LEU A 7 -24.22 -19.37 2.43
N PRO A 8 -24.36 -18.05 2.28
CA PRO A 8 -23.64 -17.32 1.24
C PRO A 8 -22.12 -17.42 1.46
N ASP A 9 -21.41 -18.03 0.53
CA ASP A 9 -19.94 -18.22 0.60
C ASP A 9 -19.14 -16.90 0.54
N LYS A 10 -19.80 -15.75 0.33
CA LYS A 10 -19.15 -14.47 0.03
C LYS A 10 -19.67 -13.28 0.83
N ASP A 11 -20.23 -13.49 2.02
CA ASP A 11 -20.72 -12.39 2.87
C ASP A 11 -19.73 -12.09 4.02
N PRO A 12 -18.82 -11.11 3.89
CA PRO A 12 -17.71 -10.92 4.83
C PRO A 12 -18.19 -10.55 6.25
N GLU A 13 -19.33 -9.85 6.36
CA GLU A 13 -19.91 -9.45 7.63
C GLU A 13 -20.41 -10.65 8.45
N LEU A 14 -21.03 -11.63 7.80
CA LEU A 14 -21.53 -12.83 8.47
C LEU A 14 -20.40 -13.68 9.08
N TYR A 15 -19.24 -13.74 8.41
CA TYR A 15 -18.06 -14.42 8.93
C TYR A 15 -17.44 -13.66 10.10
N HIS A 16 -17.39 -12.32 10.03
CA HIS A 16 -16.91 -11.48 11.12
C HIS A 16 -17.78 -11.63 12.38
N GLU A 17 -19.11 -11.57 12.23
CA GLU A 17 -20.04 -11.77 13.35
C GLU A 17 -19.90 -13.17 13.96
N ARG A 18 -19.69 -14.19 13.14
CA ARG A 18 -19.49 -15.58 13.60
C ARG A 18 -18.14 -15.79 14.29
N GLU A 19 -17.10 -15.05 13.91
CA GLU A 19 -15.83 -15.03 14.63
C GLU A 19 -15.93 -14.30 15.97
N VAL A 20 -16.62 -13.17 16.01
CA VAL A 20 -16.89 -12.42 17.26
C VAL A 20 -17.74 -13.27 18.22
N GLN A 21 -18.75 -14.00 17.71
CA GLN A 21 -19.54 -14.93 18.51
C GLN A 21 -18.68 -16.09 19.06
N ARG A 22 -17.83 -16.70 18.23
CA ARG A 22 -16.89 -17.74 18.69
C ARG A 22 -15.94 -17.23 19.78
N ALA A 23 -15.39 -16.02 19.62
CA ALA A 23 -14.51 -15.42 20.61
C ALA A 23 -15.24 -15.16 21.94
N LYS A 24 -16.48 -14.67 21.89
CA LYS A 24 -17.33 -14.49 23.08
C LYS A 24 -17.63 -15.81 23.79
N GLU A 25 -18.04 -16.85 23.05
CA GLU A 25 -18.28 -18.18 23.63
C GLU A 25 -17.02 -18.80 24.24
N GLU A 26 -15.85 -18.59 23.63
CA GLU A 26 -14.59 -19.11 24.16
C GLU A 26 -14.17 -18.38 25.45
N MET A 27 -14.40 -17.07 25.53
CA MET A 27 -14.23 -16.29 26.76
C MET A 27 -15.18 -16.78 27.85
N GLU A 28 -16.46 -16.98 27.55
CA GLU A 28 -17.42 -17.53 28.52
C GLU A 28 -17.04 -18.94 28.98
N ARG A 29 -16.50 -19.78 28.10
CA ARG A 29 -15.99 -21.11 28.48
C ARG A 29 -14.79 -21.01 29.42
N LYS A 30 -13.86 -20.08 29.16
CA LYS A 30 -12.71 -19.82 30.06
C LYS A 30 -13.18 -19.32 31.42
N ASP A 31 -14.16 -18.42 31.45
CA ASP A 31 -14.76 -17.91 32.68
C ASP A 31 -15.47 -19.04 33.46
N ARG A 32 -16.22 -19.91 32.77
CA ARG A 32 -16.84 -21.10 33.39
C ARG A 32 -15.81 -22.09 33.94
N GLN A 33 -14.61 -22.17 33.35
CA GLN A 33 -13.51 -23.00 33.86
C GLN A 33 -12.89 -22.45 35.15
N LEU A 34 -13.01 -21.14 35.42
CA LEU A 34 -12.52 -20.51 36.65
C LEU A 34 -13.48 -20.69 37.84
N ILE A 35 -14.74 -21.06 37.59
CA ILE A 35 -15.72 -21.32 38.64
C ILE A 35 -15.44 -22.69 39.30
N PRO A 36 -15.35 -22.79 40.64
CA PRO A 36 -15.21 -24.06 41.35
C PRO A 36 -16.34 -25.06 41.02
N ILE A 37 -16.01 -26.35 40.89
CA ILE A 37 -16.95 -27.40 40.44
C ILE A 37 -18.24 -27.47 41.26
N GLN A 38 -18.18 -27.13 42.56
CA GLN A 38 -19.32 -27.10 43.47
C GLN A 38 -20.35 -26.00 43.13
N GLU A 39 -19.91 -24.92 42.47
CA GLU A 39 -20.74 -23.78 42.07
C GLU A 39 -21.26 -23.93 40.64
N ARG A 40 -20.70 -24.84 39.84
CA ARG A 40 -21.13 -25.10 38.45
C ARG A 40 -22.52 -25.75 38.35
N HIS A 41 -22.98 -26.43 39.40
CA HIS A 41 -24.22 -27.21 39.36
C HIS A 41 -25.52 -26.42 39.62
N ASN A 42 -25.42 -25.12 39.94
CA ASN A 42 -26.61 -24.31 40.26
C ASN A 42 -27.05 -23.37 39.12
N TYR A 43 -26.35 -23.35 37.98
CA TYR A 43 -26.60 -22.40 36.90
C TYR A 43 -27.42 -22.96 35.72
N ASP A 44 -27.52 -24.28 35.58
CA ASP A 44 -28.33 -24.92 34.51
C ASP A 44 -29.83 -25.08 34.86
N SER A 45 -30.29 -24.51 35.98
CA SER A 45 -31.68 -24.61 36.43
C SER A 45 -32.60 -23.48 35.92
N TYR A 46 -32.10 -22.51 35.16
CA TYR A 46 -32.90 -21.38 34.68
C TYR A 46 -32.64 -21.10 33.19
N HIS A 47 -33.59 -21.55 32.36
CA HIS A 47 -33.73 -21.39 30.88
C HIS A 47 -32.83 -22.32 30.04
N HIS A 48 -33.34 -23.24 29.20
CA HIS A 48 -34.50 -23.19 28.32
C HIS A 48 -35.26 -24.55 28.28
N PRO A 49 -36.59 -24.58 28.10
CA PRO A 49 -37.28 -25.80 27.74
C PRO A 49 -36.76 -26.26 26.36
N SER A 50 -36.35 -27.52 26.28
CA SER A 50 -35.94 -28.16 25.03
C SER A 50 -37.08 -28.10 24.01
N VAL A 51 -36.86 -27.38 22.90
CA VAL A 51 -37.79 -27.28 21.75
C VAL A 51 -37.94 -28.64 21.02
N LEU A 52 -37.25 -29.70 21.46
CA LEU A 52 -37.40 -31.05 20.91
C LEU A 52 -38.53 -31.87 21.56
N GLY A 53 -39.22 -31.33 22.56
CA GLY A 53 -40.35 -31.98 23.24
C GLY A 53 -41.72 -31.69 22.64
N GLU A 54 -41.87 -30.67 21.78
CA GLU A 54 -43.17 -30.18 21.31
C GLU A 54 -43.56 -30.65 19.89
N ILE A 55 -42.77 -31.54 19.25
CA ILE A 55 -43.12 -32.13 17.95
C ILE A 55 -43.65 -33.58 18.09
N ARG A 56 -44.33 -33.91 19.18
CA ARG A 56 -45.09 -35.16 19.27
C ARG A 56 -46.46 -34.91 19.88
N TYR A 57 -47.48 -35.06 19.04
CA TYR A 57 -48.92 -34.97 19.29
C TYR A 57 -49.43 -33.53 19.49
N GLU A 58 -50.28 -32.95 18.65
CA GLU A 58 -51.19 -33.49 17.63
C GLU A 58 -51.29 -32.50 16.46
N ASP A 59 -51.26 -33.01 15.24
CA ASP A 59 -52.16 -32.51 14.20
C ASP A 59 -52.44 -33.64 13.21
N SER A 60 -53.51 -34.33 13.53
CA SER A 60 -54.23 -35.20 12.61
C SER A 60 -54.78 -34.38 11.44
N LYS A 61 -54.41 -34.80 10.22
CA LYS A 61 -55.20 -34.70 8.98
C LYS A 61 -55.71 -33.30 8.60
N GLU A 62 -54.96 -32.63 7.72
CA GLU A 62 -55.59 -31.83 6.67
C GLU A 62 -55.78 -32.64 5.39
N LEU A 63 -57.06 -32.81 5.09
CA LEU A 63 -57.64 -33.31 3.86
C LEU A 63 -57.58 -32.22 2.80
N LEU A 64 -56.94 -32.49 1.66
CA LEU A 64 -57.34 -31.86 0.39
C LEU A 64 -57.33 -32.89 -0.73
N ALA A 65 -58.47 -33.57 -0.88
CA ALA A 65 -58.98 -34.01 -2.16
C ALA A 65 -60.50 -34.14 -2.04
N LEU A 66 -61.24 -33.18 -2.61
CA LEU A 66 -62.64 -33.36 -2.94
C LEU A 66 -62.74 -34.45 -4.02
N PRO A 67 -63.67 -35.40 -3.85
CA PRO A 67 -64.73 -35.44 -4.84
C PRO A 67 -66.12 -35.50 -4.22
N SER A 68 -67.02 -34.79 -4.89
CA SER A 68 -68.46 -34.99 -5.01
C SER A 68 -69.00 -36.28 -4.37
N THR A 69 -69.72 -36.12 -3.26
CA THR A 69 -71.02 -36.77 -2.96
C THR A 69 -71.42 -36.31 -1.56
N ALA A 70 -72.50 -35.54 -1.46
CA ALA A 70 -73.04 -35.13 -0.17
C ALA A 70 -73.62 -36.35 0.58
N PRO A 71 -73.14 -36.71 1.79
CA PRO A 71 -73.93 -37.54 2.67
C PRO A 71 -74.83 -36.62 3.50
N LYS A 72 -76.14 -36.81 3.37
CA LYS A 72 -77.13 -36.24 4.29
C LYS A 72 -76.89 -36.84 5.67
N TYR A 73 -76.06 -36.21 6.50
CA TYR A 73 -76.03 -36.49 7.93
C TYR A 73 -77.19 -35.76 8.59
N SER A 74 -78.30 -36.47 8.81
CA SER A 74 -79.27 -36.06 9.81
C SER A 74 -78.63 -36.28 11.18
N PHE A 75 -78.36 -35.19 11.91
CA PHE A 75 -77.98 -35.30 13.31
C PHE A 75 -79.17 -35.91 14.07
N PRO A 76 -79.01 -37.05 14.77
CA PRO A 76 -80.05 -37.55 15.64
C PRO A 76 -80.18 -36.54 16.78
N SER A 77 -81.34 -35.87 16.86
CA SER A 77 -81.63 -34.89 17.90
C SER A 77 -81.72 -35.60 19.26
N LYS A 78 -80.58 -35.78 19.91
CA LYS A 78 -80.52 -35.94 21.35
C LYS A 78 -80.99 -34.61 21.93
N LYS A 79 -82.02 -34.62 22.77
CA LYS A 79 -82.51 -33.43 23.45
C LYS A 79 -81.39 -32.95 24.37
N GLU A 80 -80.63 -31.94 23.92
CA GLU A 80 -79.57 -31.30 24.70
C GLU A 80 -80.16 -30.78 26.01
N THR A 81 -79.45 -30.98 27.11
CA THR A 81 -79.82 -30.35 28.39
C THR A 81 -79.63 -28.84 28.25
N ILE A 82 -80.47 -28.02 28.89
CA ILE A 82 -80.40 -26.54 28.80
C ILE A 82 -78.97 -26.02 29.07
N ARG A 83 -78.22 -26.68 29.97
CA ARG A 83 -76.80 -26.36 30.24
C ARG A 83 -75.87 -26.61 29.05
N GLU A 84 -76.03 -27.72 28.35
CA GLU A 84 -75.22 -28.08 27.17
C GLU A 84 -75.48 -27.10 26.01
N PHE A 85 -76.74 -26.71 25.81
CA PHE A 85 -77.11 -25.69 24.81
C PHE A 85 -76.47 -24.33 25.12
N ILE A 86 -76.51 -23.90 26.39
CA ILE A 86 -75.88 -22.65 26.83
C ILE A 86 -74.36 -22.73 26.63
N GLN A 87 -73.74 -23.85 26.98
CA GLN A 87 -72.31 -24.06 26.81
C GLN A 87 -71.91 -24.03 25.33
N ARG A 88 -72.60 -24.77 24.45
CA ARG A 88 -72.38 -24.75 23.01
C ARG A 88 -72.54 -23.35 22.42
N LYS A 89 -73.54 -22.57 22.88
CA LYS A 89 -73.69 -21.17 22.45
C LYS A 89 -72.55 -20.27 22.92
N ARG A 90 -72.02 -20.48 24.14
CA ARG A 90 -70.83 -19.77 24.62
C ARG A 90 -69.60 -20.12 23.80
N GLU A 91 -69.40 -21.39 23.49
CA GLU A 91 -68.31 -21.87 22.63
C GLU A 91 -68.41 -21.24 21.23
N ILE A 92 -69.59 -21.23 20.62
CA ILE A 92 -69.81 -20.57 19.32
C ILE A 92 -69.50 -19.07 19.38
N LEU A 93 -69.92 -18.37 20.45
CA LEU A 93 -69.63 -16.94 20.61
C LEU A 93 -68.15 -16.66 20.83
N LEU A 94 -67.45 -17.51 21.60
CA LEU A 94 -66.00 -17.43 21.78
C LEU A 94 -65.27 -17.65 20.46
N VAL A 95 -65.65 -18.66 19.68
CA VAL A 95 -65.08 -18.92 18.35
C VAL A 95 -65.37 -17.76 17.40
N LYS A 96 -66.59 -17.21 17.41
CA LYS A 96 -66.93 -16.03 16.59
C LYS A 96 -66.08 -14.82 16.97
N LYS A 97 -65.88 -14.59 18.27
CA LYS A 97 -64.99 -13.53 18.77
C LYS A 97 -63.53 -13.79 18.38
N SER A 98 -63.05 -15.03 18.49
CA SER A 98 -61.67 -15.36 18.08
C SER A 98 -61.45 -15.19 16.58
N ILE A 99 -62.45 -15.55 15.76
CA ILE A 99 -62.41 -15.33 14.30
C ILE A 99 -62.39 -13.83 14.02
N GLN A 100 -63.23 -13.05 14.70
CA GLN A 100 -63.25 -11.59 14.53
C GLN A 100 -61.90 -10.97 14.90
N ASN A 101 -61.34 -11.33 16.06
CA ASN A 101 -60.01 -10.88 16.47
C ASN A 101 -58.92 -11.30 15.47
N LYS A 102 -58.98 -12.53 14.95
CA LYS A 102 -58.05 -13.00 13.91
C LYS A 102 -58.21 -12.19 12.62
N LYS A 103 -59.43 -11.92 12.16
CA LYS A 103 -59.69 -11.10 10.97
C LYS A 103 -59.18 -9.67 11.13
N GLU A 104 -59.41 -9.06 12.28
CA GLU A 104 -58.90 -7.71 12.59
C GLU A 104 -57.36 -7.71 12.62
N ARG A 105 -56.75 -8.74 13.22
CA ARG A 105 -55.29 -8.89 13.22
C ARG A 105 -54.74 -9.12 11.81
N THR A 106 -55.38 -9.94 10.99
CA THR A 106 -54.98 -10.17 9.59
C THR A 106 -55.06 -8.87 8.80
N LYS A 107 -56.15 -8.11 8.94
CA LYS A 107 -56.30 -6.81 8.26
C LYS A 107 -55.20 -5.82 8.65
N TYR A 108 -54.85 -5.76 9.94
CA TYR A 108 -53.76 -4.91 10.42
C TYR A 108 -52.40 -5.33 9.84
N LEU A 109 -52.12 -6.63 9.73
CA LEU A 109 -50.89 -7.13 9.12
C LEU A 109 -50.86 -6.86 7.61
N GLU A 110 -51.98 -7.02 6.90
CA GLU A 110 -52.10 -6.68 5.47
C GLU A 110 -51.81 -5.19 5.22
N GLU A 111 -52.29 -4.29 6.10
CA GLU A 111 -52.03 -2.86 6.00
C GLU A 111 -50.54 -2.51 6.19
N ILE A 112 -49.86 -3.18 7.14
CA ILE A 112 -48.40 -3.04 7.32
C ILE A 112 -47.66 -3.55 6.09
N ILE A 113 -48.01 -4.76 5.60
CA ILE A 113 -47.37 -5.36 4.43
C ILE A 113 -47.54 -4.45 3.21
N GLN A 114 -48.72 -3.88 2.99
CA GLN A 114 -48.95 -2.97 1.87
C GLN A 114 -48.10 -1.70 1.98
N ALA A 115 -47.99 -1.11 3.17
CA ALA A 115 -47.13 0.06 3.38
C ALA A 115 -45.66 -0.28 3.10
N GLU A 116 -45.17 -1.42 3.60
CA GLU A 116 -43.82 -1.91 3.32
C GLU A 116 -43.60 -2.16 1.82
N GLU A 117 -44.53 -2.82 1.13
CA GLU A 117 -44.49 -3.06 -0.31
C GLU A 117 -44.41 -1.75 -1.12
N GLU A 118 -45.18 -0.73 -0.75
CA GLU A 118 -45.12 0.58 -1.38
C GLU A 118 -43.75 1.25 -1.18
N THR A 119 -43.17 1.18 0.02
CA THR A 119 -41.82 1.69 0.27
C THR A 119 -40.75 0.93 -0.52
N HIS A 120 -40.84 -0.40 -0.57
CA HIS A 120 -39.93 -1.23 -1.35
C HIS A 120 -40.02 -0.92 -2.83
N LYS A 121 -41.23 -0.75 -3.36
CA LYS A 121 -41.45 -0.39 -4.77
C LYS A 121 -40.83 0.97 -5.12
N SER A 122 -40.97 1.95 -4.22
CA SER A 122 -40.30 3.25 -4.38
C SER A 122 -38.77 3.11 -4.37
N ASN A 123 -38.22 2.32 -3.46
CA ASN A 123 -36.78 2.06 -3.36
C ASN A 123 -36.24 1.35 -4.61
N VAL A 124 -36.94 0.32 -5.11
CA VAL A 124 -36.56 -0.38 -6.36
C VAL A 124 -36.51 0.60 -7.52
N LYS A 125 -37.51 1.47 -7.67
CA LYS A 125 -37.51 2.48 -8.73
C LYS A 125 -36.33 3.44 -8.64
N MET A 126 -36.02 3.93 -7.43
CA MET A 126 -34.85 4.80 -7.22
C MET A 126 -33.53 4.07 -7.56
N LEU A 127 -33.43 2.77 -7.24
CA LEU A 127 -32.27 1.97 -7.58
C LEU A 127 -32.15 1.74 -9.10
N GLU A 128 -33.26 1.51 -9.80
CA GLU A 128 -33.29 1.41 -11.27
C GLU A 128 -32.85 2.71 -11.93
N ASP A 129 -33.37 3.85 -11.46
CA ASP A 129 -32.97 5.18 -11.95
C ASP A 129 -31.47 5.44 -11.69
N ASN A 130 -30.98 5.08 -10.50
CA ASN A 130 -29.56 5.21 -10.15
C ASN A 130 -28.67 4.30 -11.03
N MET A 131 -29.10 3.07 -11.32
CA MET A 131 -28.39 2.16 -12.22
C MET A 131 -28.19 2.81 -13.59
N GLY A 132 -29.25 3.39 -14.17
CA GLY A 132 -29.17 4.05 -15.47
C GLY A 132 -28.29 5.30 -15.49
N ILE A 133 -28.09 5.96 -14.33
CA ILE A 133 -27.14 7.07 -14.19
C ILE A 133 -25.70 6.54 -14.17
N VAL A 134 -25.46 5.46 -13.43
CA VAL A 134 -24.14 4.81 -13.36
C VAL A 134 -23.72 4.31 -14.73
N ASP A 135 -24.60 3.63 -15.47
CA ASP A 135 -24.30 3.14 -16.83
C ASP A 135 -23.86 4.28 -17.76
N LYS A 136 -24.58 5.41 -17.74
CA LYS A 136 -24.22 6.59 -18.54
C LYS A 136 -22.90 7.20 -18.12
N TYR A 137 -22.60 7.19 -16.82
CA TYR A 137 -21.33 7.68 -16.30
C TYR A 137 -20.16 6.80 -16.75
N GLU A 138 -20.33 5.48 -16.71
CA GLU A 138 -19.33 4.54 -17.22
C GLU A 138 -19.07 4.74 -18.72
N ASP A 139 -20.11 4.90 -19.52
CA ASP A 139 -19.96 5.13 -20.95
C ASP A 139 -19.26 6.46 -21.26
N ASN A 140 -19.57 7.52 -20.51
CA ASN A 140 -18.86 8.79 -20.62
C ASN A 140 -17.37 8.66 -20.24
N LEU A 141 -17.06 7.92 -19.18
CA LEU A 141 -15.67 7.65 -18.78
C LEU A 141 -14.92 6.85 -19.86
N LYS A 142 -15.56 5.84 -20.47
CA LYS A 142 -14.98 5.08 -21.59
C LYS A 142 -14.67 6.01 -22.77
N ILE A 143 -15.62 6.84 -23.18
CA ILE A 143 -15.44 7.80 -24.28
C ILE A 143 -14.32 8.80 -23.96
N GLU A 144 -14.24 9.31 -22.73
CA GLU A 144 -13.18 10.24 -22.34
C GLU A 144 -11.80 9.56 -22.33
N ALA A 145 -11.72 8.33 -21.83
CA ALA A 145 -10.50 7.52 -21.87
C ALA A 145 -10.04 7.25 -23.31
N GLU A 146 -10.97 6.89 -24.20
CA GLU A 146 -10.69 6.68 -25.62
C GLU A 146 -10.19 7.95 -26.29
N LYS A 147 -10.81 9.11 -26.04
CA LYS A 147 -10.34 10.40 -26.58
C LYS A 147 -8.92 10.73 -26.13
N LYS A 148 -8.63 10.59 -24.83
CA LYS A 148 -7.28 10.83 -24.29
C LYS A 148 -6.25 9.86 -24.89
N ALA A 149 -6.64 8.59 -25.08
CA ALA A 149 -5.79 7.59 -25.72
C ALA A 149 -5.51 7.94 -27.20
N GLN A 150 -6.53 8.37 -27.95
CA GLN A 150 -6.38 8.79 -29.35
C GLN A 150 -5.49 10.04 -29.48
N GLU A 151 -5.65 11.04 -28.61
CA GLU A 151 -4.77 12.23 -28.60
C GLU A 151 -3.31 11.87 -28.30
N ALA A 152 -3.07 10.96 -27.36
CA ALA A 152 -1.74 10.46 -27.05
C ALA A 152 -1.13 9.66 -28.23
N GLN A 153 -1.94 8.84 -28.89
CA GLN A 153 -1.54 8.10 -30.09
C GLN A 153 -1.23 9.04 -31.26
N ALA A 154 -2.04 10.07 -31.50
CA ALA A 154 -1.81 11.05 -32.56
C ALA A 154 -0.47 11.78 -32.39
N LYS A 155 -0.19 12.27 -31.17
CA LYS A 155 1.11 12.89 -30.83
C LYS A 155 2.28 11.92 -31.02
N THR A 156 2.08 10.65 -30.67
CA THR A 156 3.10 9.61 -30.85
C THR A 156 3.34 9.32 -32.34
N ASN A 157 2.29 9.23 -33.15
CA ASN A 157 2.39 9.03 -34.59
C ASN A 157 3.11 10.20 -35.27
N GLU A 158 2.77 11.45 -34.92
CA GLU A 158 3.49 12.62 -35.42
C GLU A 158 4.97 12.60 -35.07
N ARG A 159 5.31 12.21 -33.83
CA ARG A 159 6.70 12.05 -33.39
C ARG A 159 7.40 10.96 -34.20
N ILE A 160 6.75 9.83 -34.45
CA ILE A 160 7.31 8.74 -35.26
C ILE A 160 7.53 9.22 -36.70
N SER A 161 6.57 9.91 -37.32
CA SER A 161 6.74 10.46 -38.69
C SER A 161 7.87 11.49 -38.78
N LYS A 162 8.05 12.32 -37.74
CA LYS A 162 9.20 13.23 -37.67
C LYS A 162 10.51 12.46 -37.52
N GLN A 163 10.54 11.43 -36.68
CA GLN A 163 11.73 10.59 -36.49
C GLN A 163 12.11 9.83 -37.76
N THR A 164 11.15 9.28 -38.50
CA THR A 164 11.43 8.62 -39.78
C THR A 164 12.02 9.62 -40.77
N ARG A 165 11.45 10.84 -40.85
CA ARG A 165 12.00 11.89 -41.71
C ARG A 165 13.41 12.32 -41.32
N ILE A 166 13.71 12.41 -40.01
CA ILE A 166 15.05 12.69 -39.51
C ILE A 166 16.02 11.58 -39.93
N ASN A 167 15.61 10.32 -39.79
CA ASN A 167 16.45 9.18 -40.18
C ASN A 167 16.72 9.18 -41.69
N ASP A 168 15.71 9.49 -42.52
CA ASP A 168 15.88 9.61 -43.96
C ASP A 168 16.88 10.72 -44.32
N LEU A 169 16.75 11.90 -43.69
CA LEU A 169 17.69 13.00 -43.89
C LEU A 169 19.10 12.67 -43.40
N ALA A 170 19.23 11.93 -42.30
CA ALA A 170 20.53 11.48 -41.80
C ALA A 170 21.21 10.54 -42.80
N ASN A 171 20.46 9.59 -43.38
CA ASN A 171 20.97 8.71 -44.42
C ASN A 171 21.38 9.49 -45.68
N ASP A 172 20.60 10.49 -46.09
CA ASP A 172 20.94 11.35 -47.22
C ASP A 172 22.23 12.15 -46.96
N ILE A 173 22.40 12.69 -45.75
CA ILE A 173 23.63 13.39 -45.34
C ILE A 173 24.82 12.43 -45.39
N GLU A 174 24.69 11.22 -44.87
CA GLU A 174 25.75 10.22 -44.89
C GLU A 174 26.16 9.87 -46.34
N MET A 175 25.18 9.65 -47.22
CA MET A 175 25.46 9.40 -48.64
C MET A 175 26.17 10.58 -49.30
N LYS A 176 25.74 11.81 -49.03
CA LYS A 176 26.36 13.02 -49.60
C LYS A 176 27.78 13.23 -49.07
N ASN A 177 28.01 12.99 -47.79
CA ASN A 177 29.35 13.05 -47.20
C ASN A 177 30.27 12.00 -47.81
N GLY A 178 29.81 10.76 -47.96
CA GLY A 178 30.60 9.72 -48.63
C GLY A 178 30.96 10.07 -50.08
N LEU A 179 30.07 10.74 -50.82
CA LEU A 179 30.38 11.25 -52.16
C LEU A 179 31.34 12.43 -52.13
N PHE A 180 31.20 13.33 -51.14
CA PHE A 180 32.11 14.46 -50.94
C PHE A 180 33.52 13.97 -50.64
N ASP A 181 33.68 12.99 -49.76
CA ASP A 181 34.98 12.44 -49.38
C ASP A 181 35.68 11.81 -50.60
N ARG A 182 34.95 11.04 -51.41
CA ARG A 182 35.48 10.50 -52.68
C ARG A 182 35.94 11.60 -53.64
N LYS A 183 35.13 12.64 -53.82
CA LYS A 183 35.48 13.76 -54.69
C LYS A 183 36.67 14.55 -54.17
N ASN A 184 36.80 14.66 -52.84
CA ASN A 184 37.93 15.31 -52.20
C ASN A 184 39.23 14.50 -52.37
N GLU A 185 39.16 13.17 -52.27
CA GLU A 185 40.29 12.29 -52.60
C GLU A 185 40.69 12.38 -54.08
N GLU A 186 39.72 12.36 -55.00
CA GLU A 186 39.97 12.57 -56.43
C GLU A 186 40.67 13.92 -56.67
N LEU A 187 40.22 14.99 -56.00
CA LEU A 187 40.82 16.31 -56.10
C LEU A 187 42.28 16.31 -55.62
N LYS A 188 42.55 15.69 -54.46
CA LYS A 188 43.93 15.55 -53.94
C LYS A 188 44.84 14.82 -54.91
N GLN A 189 44.37 13.73 -55.53
CA GLN A 189 45.14 13.00 -56.53
C GLN A 189 45.45 13.87 -57.75
N LEU A 190 44.48 14.65 -58.24
CA LEU A 190 44.70 15.58 -59.35
C LEU A 190 45.67 16.70 -58.96
N GLU A 191 45.64 17.18 -57.72
CA GLU A 191 46.62 18.15 -57.22
C GLU A 191 48.04 17.57 -57.16
N GLU A 192 48.18 16.31 -56.74
CA GLU A 192 49.46 15.60 -56.74
C GLU A 192 49.97 15.42 -58.17
N TYR A 193 49.12 15.00 -59.11
CA TYR A 193 49.50 14.91 -60.53
C TYR A 193 49.86 16.26 -61.11
N LYS A 194 49.14 17.32 -60.74
CA LYS A 194 49.48 18.69 -61.16
C LYS A 194 50.87 19.08 -60.65
N LYS A 195 51.16 18.87 -59.36
CA LYS A 195 52.48 19.15 -58.78
C LYS A 195 53.58 18.36 -59.47
N PHE A 196 53.33 17.08 -59.76
CA PHE A 196 54.27 16.23 -60.49
C PHE A 196 54.55 16.73 -61.91
N ILE A 197 53.51 17.17 -62.64
CA ILE A 197 53.68 17.77 -63.97
C ILE A 197 54.41 19.12 -63.86
N ASP A 198 54.09 19.94 -62.87
CA ASP A 198 54.77 21.22 -62.63
C ASP A 198 56.27 20.99 -62.31
N GLU A 199 56.61 19.90 -61.62
CA GLU A 199 58.00 19.51 -61.30
C GLU A 199 58.74 18.94 -62.52
N LEU A 200 58.05 18.18 -63.38
CA LEU A 200 58.60 17.67 -64.63
C LEU A 200 58.70 18.73 -65.74
N THR A 201 57.94 19.83 -65.64
CA THR A 201 57.95 20.91 -66.63
C THR A 201 59.14 21.83 -66.36
N PRO A 202 60.18 21.87 -67.22
CA PRO A 202 61.31 22.75 -67.01
C PRO A 202 60.87 24.23 -67.07
N PRO A 203 61.43 25.13 -66.24
CA PRO A 203 61.03 26.54 -66.19
C PRO A 203 61.22 27.30 -67.53
N GLU A 204 61.99 26.74 -68.48
CA GLU A 204 62.16 27.31 -69.83
C GLU A 204 60.88 27.29 -70.68
N PHE A 205 59.95 26.36 -70.44
CA PHE A 205 58.69 26.27 -71.19
C PHE A 205 57.57 27.16 -70.64
N ILE A 206 57.71 27.65 -69.40
CA ILE A 206 56.70 28.48 -68.72
C ILE A 206 56.86 29.98 -69.06
N GLN A 207 58.04 30.40 -69.55
CA GLN A 207 58.36 31.81 -69.82
C GLN A 207 58.41 32.23 -71.30
N LYS A 208 57.84 31.46 -72.23
CA LYS A 208 57.61 31.96 -73.60
C LYS A 208 56.12 32.02 -73.92
N PRO A 209 55.46 33.19 -73.80
CA PRO A 209 54.36 33.48 -74.69
C PRO A 209 54.95 33.52 -76.10
N SER A 210 54.61 32.53 -76.92
CA SER A 210 54.97 32.52 -78.33
C SER A 210 54.41 33.76 -79.02
N ASP A 211 55.28 34.71 -79.37
CA ASP A 211 55.05 35.57 -80.52
C ASP A 211 55.06 34.68 -81.78
N PRO A 212 53.99 34.67 -82.59
CA PRO A 212 53.90 33.79 -83.75
C PRO A 212 54.52 34.50 -84.95
N LYS A 213 55.85 34.60 -85.00
CA LYS A 213 56.62 34.98 -86.19
C LYS A 213 58.09 34.78 -85.89
N ASP A 214 58.60 33.60 -86.21
CA ASP A 214 59.96 33.40 -86.74
C ASP A 214 60.15 31.94 -87.17
N PRO A 215 60.39 31.65 -88.46
CA PRO A 215 60.79 30.34 -88.92
C PRO A 215 62.31 30.25 -88.83
N THR A 216 62.83 29.89 -87.66
CA THR A 216 64.28 29.72 -87.48
C THR A 216 64.63 28.24 -87.37
N PHE A 217 65.05 27.71 -88.52
CA PHE A 217 66.09 26.70 -88.69
C PHE A 217 66.52 25.91 -87.43
N LEU A 218 66.18 24.62 -87.41
CA LEU A 218 66.87 23.60 -86.62
C LEU A 218 68.37 23.64 -86.97
N THR A 219 69.18 24.12 -86.04
CA THR A 219 70.64 23.99 -86.08
C THR A 219 71.03 22.69 -85.39
N GLU A 220 72.11 22.05 -85.86
CA GLU A 220 72.61 20.72 -85.47
C GLU A 220 72.98 20.53 -83.97
N GLN A 221 72.61 21.46 -83.09
CA GLN A 221 72.78 21.34 -81.63
C GLN A 221 71.60 20.68 -80.92
N ASP A 222 70.45 20.49 -81.58
CA ASP A 222 69.31 19.71 -81.06
C ASP A 222 69.47 18.20 -81.31
N THR A 223 70.67 17.67 -81.07
CA THR A 223 70.81 16.22 -80.89
C THR A 223 70.44 15.92 -79.44
N PRO A 224 69.36 15.16 -79.16
CA PRO A 224 69.07 14.75 -77.79
C PRO A 224 70.30 13.99 -77.28
N GLN A 225 71.00 14.57 -76.30
CA GLN A 225 72.16 13.92 -75.70
C GLN A 225 71.75 12.51 -75.30
N LEU A 226 72.40 11.51 -75.89
CA LEU A 226 72.15 10.11 -75.57
C LEU A 226 72.20 9.95 -74.05
N PHE A 227 71.10 9.48 -73.47
CA PHE A 227 70.88 9.41 -72.02
C PHE A 227 71.97 8.61 -71.30
N PHE A 228 72.60 7.68 -72.03
CA PHE A 228 73.74 6.90 -71.58
C PHE A 228 75.00 7.28 -72.35
N LYS A 229 75.97 7.87 -71.66
CA LYS A 229 77.28 8.29 -72.21
C LYS A 229 78.34 7.20 -72.07
N SER A 230 78.07 6.17 -71.25
CA SER A 230 78.95 5.03 -71.02
C SER A 230 78.14 3.75 -70.77
N PRO A 231 78.52 2.58 -71.35
CA PRO A 231 77.82 1.31 -71.14
C PRO A 231 77.69 0.90 -69.66
N TRP A 232 78.57 1.40 -68.80
CA TRP A 232 78.56 1.08 -67.37
C TRP A 232 77.41 1.74 -66.60
N GLN A 233 76.85 2.84 -67.11
CA GLN A 233 75.72 3.55 -66.48
C GLN A 233 74.45 2.69 -66.46
N LEU A 234 74.22 1.92 -67.52
CA LEU A 234 73.08 1.01 -67.59
C LEU A 234 73.25 -0.15 -66.60
N ILE A 235 74.46 -0.71 -66.51
CA ILE A 235 74.77 -1.78 -65.54
C ILE A 235 74.63 -1.28 -64.11
N ALA A 236 75.10 -0.06 -63.81
CA ALA A 236 74.93 0.56 -62.50
C ALA A 236 73.45 0.77 -62.15
N ARG A 237 72.63 1.20 -63.13
CA ARG A 237 71.18 1.36 -62.93
C ARG A 237 70.48 0.02 -62.71
N ILE A 238 70.86 -1.03 -63.45
CA ILE A 238 70.32 -2.38 -63.26
C ILE A 238 70.68 -2.91 -61.88
N LYS A 239 71.93 -2.76 -61.45
CA LYS A 239 72.35 -3.17 -60.09
C LYS A 239 71.59 -2.42 -58.99
N SER A 240 71.43 -1.10 -59.15
CA SER A 240 70.61 -0.30 -58.23
C SER A 240 69.14 -0.77 -58.21
N LEU A 241 68.58 -1.17 -59.35
CA LEU A 241 67.23 -1.74 -59.43
C LEU A 241 67.17 -3.16 -58.85
N GLU A 242 68.22 -3.97 -58.99
CA GLU A 242 68.31 -5.29 -58.35
C GLU A 242 68.36 -5.15 -56.83
N GLU A 243 69.17 -4.21 -56.31
CA GLU A 243 69.21 -3.87 -54.88
C GLU A 243 67.84 -3.35 -54.39
N GLU A 244 67.20 -2.45 -55.13
CA GLU A 244 65.87 -1.91 -54.79
C GLU A 244 64.78 -3.00 -54.84
N ASN A 245 64.80 -3.88 -55.85
CA ASN A 245 63.88 -5.01 -55.95
C ASN A 245 64.08 -6.03 -54.83
N VAL A 246 65.34 -6.33 -54.45
CA VAL A 246 65.65 -7.20 -53.32
C VAL A 246 65.13 -6.59 -52.02
N ASN A 247 65.32 -5.28 -51.81
CA ASN A 247 64.79 -4.58 -50.65
C ASN A 247 63.25 -4.59 -50.64
N LEU A 248 62.59 -4.41 -51.79
CA LEU A 248 61.13 -4.50 -51.90
C LEU A 248 60.61 -5.90 -51.58
N ILE A 249 61.28 -6.95 -52.04
CA ILE A 249 60.92 -8.34 -51.71
C ILE A 249 61.08 -8.58 -50.22
N GLN A 250 62.18 -8.11 -49.62
CA GLN A 250 62.42 -8.23 -48.19
C GLN A 250 61.34 -7.50 -47.38
N HIS A 251 61.02 -6.26 -47.73
CA HIS A 251 59.93 -5.52 -47.07
C HIS A 251 58.56 -6.18 -47.29
N GLY A 252 58.32 -6.78 -48.45
CA GLY A 252 57.13 -7.58 -48.71
C GLY A 252 57.03 -8.78 -47.76
N GLN A 253 58.12 -9.53 -47.59
CA GLN A 253 58.18 -10.66 -46.65
C GLN A 253 58.04 -10.22 -45.19
N GLU A 254 58.71 -9.13 -44.78
CA GLU A 254 58.59 -8.56 -43.44
C GLU A 254 57.14 -8.15 -43.15
N ALA A 255 56.48 -7.45 -44.09
CA ALA A 255 55.08 -7.08 -43.96
C ALA A 255 54.13 -8.29 -43.91
N GLU A 256 54.40 -9.34 -44.69
CA GLU A 256 53.64 -10.60 -44.63
C GLU A 256 53.77 -11.27 -43.26
N THR A 257 55.00 -11.39 -42.73
CA THR A 257 55.22 -11.99 -41.40
C THR A 257 54.57 -11.18 -40.28
N GLU A 258 54.60 -9.85 -40.35
CA GLU A 258 53.91 -8.98 -39.39
C GLU A 258 52.39 -9.15 -39.49
N LEU A 259 51.85 -9.23 -40.71
CA LEU A 259 50.43 -9.44 -40.95
C LEU A 259 49.96 -10.81 -40.44
N GLU A 260 50.74 -11.86 -40.63
CA GLU A 260 50.47 -13.19 -40.07
C GLU A 260 50.50 -13.16 -38.54
N ALA A 261 51.48 -12.49 -37.93
CA ALA A 261 51.54 -12.31 -36.48
C ALA A 261 50.33 -11.54 -35.93
N LEU A 262 49.87 -10.50 -36.64
CA LEU A 262 48.66 -9.75 -36.29
C LEU A 262 47.38 -10.59 -36.46
N ARG A 263 47.30 -11.41 -37.52
CA ARG A 263 46.19 -12.35 -37.72
C ARG A 263 46.09 -13.34 -36.57
N LEU A 264 47.20 -13.97 -36.20
CA LEU A 264 47.24 -14.92 -35.09
C LEU A 264 46.86 -14.24 -33.76
N LYS A 265 47.37 -13.03 -33.50
CA LYS A 265 46.97 -12.22 -32.32
C LYS A 265 45.47 -11.91 -32.32
N ASN A 266 44.89 -11.60 -33.47
CA ASN A 266 43.46 -11.32 -33.60
C ASN A 266 42.60 -12.57 -33.41
N GLU A 267 43.02 -13.72 -33.92
CA GLU A 267 42.34 -15.00 -33.67
C GLU A 267 42.35 -15.35 -32.19
N ILE A 268 43.51 -15.26 -31.53
CA ILE A 268 43.62 -15.50 -30.08
C ILE A 268 42.69 -14.56 -29.30
N LYS A 269 42.70 -13.26 -29.60
CA LYS A 269 41.80 -12.28 -28.94
C LYS A 269 40.33 -12.59 -29.21
N LYS A 270 39.98 -13.03 -30.42
CA LYS A 270 38.61 -13.42 -30.77
C LYS A 270 38.17 -14.63 -29.95
N ASP A 271 39.03 -15.63 -29.79
CA ASP A 271 38.74 -16.81 -28.96
C ASP A 271 38.62 -16.46 -27.47
N GLU A 272 39.47 -15.56 -26.96
CA GLU A 272 39.35 -15.04 -25.59
C GLU A 272 38.03 -14.29 -25.37
N LEU A 273 37.62 -13.45 -26.32
CA LEU A 273 36.35 -12.74 -26.27
C LEU A 273 35.17 -13.72 -26.33
N ASN A 274 35.22 -14.73 -27.19
CA ASN A 274 34.19 -15.76 -27.28
C ASN A 274 34.04 -16.52 -25.95
N LYS A 275 35.15 -16.91 -25.31
CA LYS A 275 35.14 -17.52 -23.98
C LYS A 275 34.52 -16.61 -22.92
N LYS A 276 34.84 -15.31 -22.94
CA LYS A 276 34.23 -14.32 -22.02
C LYS A 276 32.73 -14.15 -22.28
N LEU A 277 32.31 -14.10 -23.55
CA LEU A 277 30.89 -14.03 -23.92
C LEU A 277 30.13 -15.26 -23.45
N GLU A 278 30.71 -16.45 -23.61
CA GLU A 278 30.12 -17.71 -23.12
C GLU A 278 30.00 -17.72 -21.59
N GLN A 279 31.03 -17.28 -20.87
CA GLN A 279 30.99 -17.11 -19.40
C GLN A 279 29.90 -16.12 -18.97
N ILE A 280 29.78 -14.98 -19.65
CA ILE A 280 28.73 -13.99 -19.37
C ILE A 280 27.35 -14.58 -19.65
N ALA A 281 27.17 -15.33 -20.73
CA ALA A 281 25.91 -15.98 -21.06
C ALA A 281 25.50 -16.99 -19.96
N ILE A 282 26.44 -17.80 -19.47
CA ILE A 282 26.23 -18.72 -18.35
C ILE A 282 25.83 -17.93 -17.09
N ASN A 283 26.52 -16.84 -16.78
CA ASN A 283 26.22 -15.99 -15.62
C ASN A 283 24.83 -15.36 -15.72
N ILE A 284 24.44 -14.86 -16.91
CA ILE A 284 23.11 -14.31 -17.16
C ILE A 284 22.04 -15.37 -16.93
N ASN A 285 22.24 -16.59 -17.44
CA ASN A 285 21.29 -17.69 -17.25
C ASN A 285 21.17 -18.10 -15.78
N ARG A 286 22.30 -18.13 -15.04
CA ARG A 286 22.30 -18.35 -13.60
C ARG A 286 21.47 -17.29 -12.87
N LEU A 287 21.76 -16.00 -13.11
CA LEU A 287 21.04 -14.88 -12.49
C LEU A 287 19.56 -14.86 -12.87
N LYS A 288 19.20 -15.20 -14.11
CA LYS A 288 17.80 -15.37 -14.53
C LYS A 288 17.11 -16.47 -13.71
N SER A 289 17.76 -17.61 -13.52
CA SER A 289 17.22 -18.71 -12.72
C SER A 289 17.05 -18.33 -11.25
N GLU A 290 18.03 -17.61 -10.67
CA GLU A 290 17.97 -17.11 -9.29
C GLU A 290 16.85 -16.07 -9.12
N LYS A 291 16.72 -15.13 -10.07
CA LYS A 291 15.63 -14.16 -10.09
C LYS A 291 14.26 -14.83 -10.18
N GLN A 292 14.13 -15.90 -10.97
CA GLN A 292 12.89 -16.65 -11.05
C GLN A 292 12.56 -17.34 -9.71
N LYS A 293 13.53 -18.02 -9.08
CA LYS A 293 13.36 -18.62 -7.75
C LYS A 293 12.97 -17.59 -6.69
N LEU A 294 13.61 -16.42 -6.70
CA LEU A 294 13.28 -15.33 -5.79
C LEU A 294 11.87 -14.78 -6.05
N LYS A 295 11.47 -14.62 -7.32
CA LYS A 295 10.09 -14.23 -7.67
C LYS A 295 9.06 -15.25 -7.18
N GLU A 296 9.32 -16.53 -7.36
CA GLU A 296 8.46 -17.60 -6.85
C GLU A 296 8.41 -17.58 -5.32
N ARG A 297 9.53 -17.33 -4.65
CA ARG A 297 9.59 -17.20 -3.19
C ARG A 297 8.83 -15.97 -2.68
N ILE A 298 8.94 -14.83 -3.37
CA ILE A 298 8.15 -13.62 -3.07
C ILE A 298 6.68 -13.93 -3.26
N LYS A 299 6.29 -14.60 -4.36
CA LYS A 299 4.90 -14.97 -4.61
C LYS A 299 4.34 -15.92 -3.54
N ALA A 300 5.15 -16.86 -3.07
CA ALA A 300 4.77 -17.74 -1.96
C ALA A 300 4.64 -16.97 -0.64
N LEU A 301 5.57 -16.06 -0.34
CA LEU A 301 5.52 -15.23 0.86
C LEU A 301 4.40 -14.18 0.83
N SER A 302 4.02 -13.69 -0.36
CA SER A 302 2.85 -12.82 -0.52
C SER A 302 1.56 -13.61 -0.38
N ALA A 303 1.50 -14.85 -0.87
CA ALA A 303 0.34 -15.73 -0.69
C ALA A 303 0.12 -16.12 0.79
N ASP A 304 1.19 -16.32 1.56
CA ASP A 304 1.10 -16.60 3.01
C ASP A 304 0.83 -15.33 3.86
N LYS A 305 0.88 -14.13 3.26
CA LYS A 305 0.64 -12.84 3.90
C LYS A 305 -0.42 -11.99 3.19
N GLU A 306 -1.39 -12.62 2.54
CA GLU A 306 -2.67 -11.96 2.23
C GLU A 306 -3.54 -11.88 3.50
N GLU A 307 -2.97 -11.40 4.61
CA GLU A 307 -3.73 -10.42 5.38
C GLU A 307 -3.68 -9.15 4.54
N ASN A 308 -4.72 -8.95 3.74
CA ASN A 308 -4.98 -7.69 3.06
C ASN A 308 -5.08 -6.59 4.13
N PHE A 309 -3.96 -6.01 4.54
CA PHE A 309 -3.96 -4.58 4.82
C PHE A 309 -4.17 -3.91 3.47
N LEU A 310 -5.44 -3.87 3.07
CA LEU A 310 -5.96 -2.83 2.21
C LEU A 310 -5.67 -1.54 2.98
N VAL A 311 -4.45 -1.00 2.83
CA VAL A 311 -4.11 0.30 3.36
C VAL A 311 -5.00 1.24 2.56
N ASP A 312 -6.16 1.52 3.13
CA ASP A 312 -7.24 2.28 2.53
C ASP A 312 -6.62 3.53 1.91
N GLU A 313 -6.90 3.82 0.64
CA GLU A 313 -6.25 4.93 -0.08
C GLU A 313 -6.40 6.26 0.69
N ARG A 314 -7.47 6.35 1.49
CA ARG A 314 -7.75 7.39 2.48
C ARG A 314 -6.70 7.48 3.59
N THR A 315 -6.24 6.35 4.14
CA THR A 315 -5.17 6.32 5.15
C THR A 315 -3.84 6.78 4.57
N MET A 316 -3.51 6.39 3.33
CA MET A 316 -2.31 6.88 2.64
C MET A 316 -2.37 8.39 2.37
N MET A 317 -3.53 8.90 1.95
CA MET A 317 -3.73 10.35 1.79
C MET A 317 -3.57 11.11 3.11
N LYS A 318 -4.15 10.61 4.22
CA LYS A 318 -3.98 11.22 5.55
C LYS A 318 -2.52 11.23 6.01
N ILE A 319 -1.80 10.12 5.79
CA ILE A 319 -0.37 10.04 6.15
C ILE A 319 0.44 11.03 5.32
N ARG A 320 0.18 11.12 4.01
CA ARG A 320 0.85 12.08 3.13
C ARG A 320 0.56 13.52 3.52
N GLU A 321 -0.68 13.82 3.89
CA GLU A 321 -1.08 15.13 4.40
C GLU A 321 -0.36 15.48 5.72
N GLN A 322 -0.23 14.52 6.64
CA GLN A 322 0.53 14.71 7.88
C GLN A 322 2.03 14.92 7.63
N ILE A 323 2.63 14.16 6.70
CA ILE A 323 4.02 14.35 6.29
C ILE A 323 4.19 15.75 5.67
N PHE A 324 3.25 16.18 4.84
CA PHE A 324 3.27 17.50 4.22
C PHE A 324 3.14 18.63 5.24
N GLN A 325 2.26 18.50 6.23
CA GLN A 325 2.12 19.46 7.33
C GLN A 325 3.42 19.57 8.13
N LEU A 326 4.03 18.45 8.51
CA LEU A 326 5.30 18.44 9.24
C LEU A 326 6.45 19.02 8.41
N TYR A 327 6.47 18.72 7.10
CA TYR A 327 7.44 19.27 6.16
C TYR A 327 7.34 20.79 6.07
N GLN A 328 6.11 21.31 6.01
CA GLN A 328 5.82 22.75 5.98
C GLN A 328 6.19 23.43 7.31
N GLU A 329 5.88 22.83 8.45
CA GLU A 329 6.26 23.34 9.78
C GLU A 329 7.79 23.41 9.98
N ILE A 330 8.53 22.46 9.38
CA ILE A 330 9.99 22.42 9.42
C ILE A 330 10.64 23.45 8.47
N GLY A 331 9.84 24.06 7.58
CA GLY A 331 10.27 25.09 6.63
C GLY A 331 10.79 24.53 5.32
N GLY A 332 10.30 23.36 4.88
CA GLY A 332 10.62 22.78 3.58
C GLY A 332 9.90 23.49 2.43
N ASP A 333 10.57 23.61 1.28
CA ASP A 333 10.05 24.30 0.10
C ASP A 333 9.09 23.41 -0.68
N ALA A 334 7.78 23.65 -0.50
CA ALA A 334 6.72 22.91 -1.20
C ALA A 334 6.67 23.14 -2.73
N SER A 335 7.53 24.00 -3.29
CA SER A 335 7.49 24.37 -4.72
C SER A 335 7.92 23.24 -5.66
N ASN A 336 8.65 22.24 -5.17
CA ASN A 336 9.20 21.17 -6.00
C ASN A 336 8.37 19.88 -6.02
N ASN A 337 7.17 19.86 -5.42
CA ASN A 337 6.37 18.64 -5.24
C ASN A 337 7.26 17.45 -4.78
N PRO A 338 7.96 17.57 -3.64
CA PRO A 338 8.89 16.57 -3.17
C PRO A 338 8.20 15.22 -2.97
N THR A 339 8.91 14.14 -3.29
CA THR A 339 8.43 12.77 -3.05
C THR A 339 8.26 12.57 -1.54
N ASP A 340 7.33 11.72 -1.12
CA ASP A 340 7.08 11.44 0.32
C ASP A 340 8.36 10.99 1.05
N LEU A 341 9.26 10.28 0.35
CA LEU A 341 10.58 9.90 0.87
C LEU A 341 11.54 11.09 1.02
N ASP A 342 11.52 12.03 0.09
CA ASP A 342 12.37 13.23 0.13
C ASP A 342 11.92 14.15 1.28
N MET A 343 10.60 14.30 1.48
CA MET A 343 10.03 15.03 2.62
C MET A 343 10.46 14.39 3.95
N LEU A 344 10.36 13.07 4.08
CA LEU A 344 10.75 12.36 5.29
C LEU A 344 12.26 12.47 5.57
N LEU A 345 13.11 12.42 4.53
CA LEU A 345 14.56 12.54 4.67
C LEU A 345 14.98 13.92 5.19
N GLU A 346 14.34 14.99 4.70
CA GLU A 346 14.60 16.35 5.19
C GLU A 346 14.11 16.55 6.63
N ILE A 347 12.96 15.97 6.97
CA ILE A 347 12.43 15.94 8.35
C ILE A 347 13.41 15.21 9.28
N GLU A 348 13.90 14.03 8.88
CA GLU A 348 14.84 13.23 9.65
C GLU A 348 16.15 14.00 9.90
N ASN A 349 16.72 14.60 8.86
CA ASN A 349 17.91 15.43 8.99
C ASN A 349 17.70 16.62 9.95
N LYS A 350 16.52 17.25 9.91
CA LYS A 350 16.21 18.36 10.83
C LYS A 350 16.06 17.87 12.27
N LEU A 351 15.36 16.76 12.49
CA LEU A 351 15.21 16.16 13.80
C LEU A 351 16.57 15.77 14.37
N GLU A 352 17.46 15.21 13.55
CA GLU A 352 18.81 14.87 13.99
C GLU A 352 19.61 16.13 14.38
N GLN A 353 19.48 17.23 13.64
CA GLN A 353 20.09 18.51 14.01
C GLN A 353 19.53 19.06 15.33
N LEU A 354 18.21 18.97 15.57
CA LEU A 354 17.58 19.42 16.81
C LEU A 354 17.99 18.53 17.99
N LEU A 355 18.09 17.21 17.78
CA LEU A 355 18.58 16.28 18.79
C LEU A 355 20.05 16.53 19.11
N ARG A 356 20.90 16.80 18.11
CA ARG A 356 22.29 17.22 18.32
C ARG A 356 22.37 18.52 19.13
N LYS A 357 21.54 19.52 18.82
CA LYS A 357 21.45 20.78 19.59
C LYS A 357 20.98 20.55 21.03
N LYS A 358 19.98 19.70 21.25
CA LYS A 358 19.45 19.35 22.57
C LYS A 358 20.45 18.55 23.41
N ASN A 359 21.16 17.62 22.80
CA ASN A 359 22.19 16.82 23.46
C ASN A 359 23.37 17.68 23.95
N LEU A 360 23.67 18.79 23.25
CA LEU A 360 24.69 19.75 23.69
C LEU A 360 24.25 20.61 24.90
N LEU A 361 22.94 20.84 25.07
CA LEU A 361 22.39 21.65 26.16
C LEU A 361 22.29 20.86 27.48
N SER A 362 21.99 19.55 27.37
CA SER A 362 21.63 18.70 28.50
C SER A 362 22.73 18.50 29.54
N GLU A 363 24.02 18.46 29.18
CA GLU A 363 25.07 18.09 30.14
C GLU A 363 25.45 19.22 31.14
N LYS A 364 25.28 20.48 30.75
CA LYS A 364 25.56 21.64 31.62
C LYS A 364 24.38 21.95 32.54
N GLU A 365 23.17 21.89 32.01
CA GLU A 365 21.94 22.14 32.77
C GLU A 365 21.64 20.97 33.73
N LEU A 366 21.87 19.71 33.33
CA LEU A 366 21.75 18.56 34.25
C LEU A 366 22.69 18.68 35.45
N LYS A 367 23.95 19.10 35.25
CA LYS A 367 24.90 19.32 36.35
C LYS A 367 24.50 20.49 37.25
N GLN A 368 23.78 21.49 36.75
CA GLN A 368 23.26 22.59 37.57
C GLN A 368 22.02 22.16 38.37
N ILE A 369 21.07 21.50 37.71
CA ILE A 369 19.86 20.95 38.35
C ILE A 369 20.23 19.91 39.40
N GLU A 370 21.19 19.02 39.13
CA GLU A 370 21.68 18.04 40.10
C GLU A 370 22.33 18.71 41.32
N LYS A 371 23.13 19.77 41.11
CA LYS A 371 23.70 20.57 42.21
C LYS A 371 22.61 21.26 43.04
N ASP A 372 21.55 21.75 42.42
CA ASP A 372 20.48 22.46 43.13
C ASP A 372 19.53 21.52 43.87
N ILE A 373 19.20 20.36 43.29
CA ILE A 373 18.49 19.28 44.00
C ILE A 373 19.31 18.78 45.20
N ASP A 374 20.62 18.62 45.04
CA ASP A 374 21.47 18.16 46.13
C ASP A 374 21.64 19.22 47.23
N LYS A 375 21.63 20.52 46.90
CA LYS A 375 21.53 21.61 47.89
C LYS A 375 20.22 21.55 48.68
N VAL A 376 19.08 21.39 48.00
CA VAL A 376 17.76 21.30 48.64
C VAL A 376 17.65 20.09 49.57
N ARG A 377 18.13 18.92 49.13
CA ARG A 377 18.17 17.71 49.97
C ARG A 377 19.01 17.91 51.23
N ARG A 378 20.12 18.63 51.14
CA ARG A 378 20.95 18.94 52.31
C ARG A 378 20.24 19.90 53.27
N SER A 379 19.56 20.95 52.77
CA SER A 379 18.82 21.87 53.63
C SER A 379 17.63 21.19 54.32
N GLU A 380 16.87 20.36 53.60
CA GLU A 380 15.73 19.63 54.17
C GLU A 380 16.13 18.67 55.29
N LYS A 381 17.26 17.95 55.13
CA LYS A 381 17.79 17.08 56.20
C LYS A 381 18.13 17.88 57.46
N VAL A 382 18.77 19.04 57.31
CA VAL A 382 19.11 19.91 58.44
C VAL A 382 17.85 20.44 59.13
N GLU A 383 16.81 20.82 58.37
CA GLU A 383 15.55 21.27 58.94
C GLU A 383 14.78 20.17 59.66
N GLN A 384 14.75 18.95 59.12
CA GLN A 384 14.14 17.79 59.78
C GLN A 384 14.85 17.43 61.09
N GLU A 385 16.17 17.50 61.14
CA GLU A 385 16.92 17.31 62.38
C GLU A 385 16.61 18.40 63.42
N ARG A 386 16.50 19.66 62.98
CA ARG A 386 16.08 20.78 63.85
C ARG A 386 14.67 20.57 64.42
N LEU A 387 13.71 20.15 63.59
CA LEU A 387 12.34 19.85 64.02
C LEU A 387 12.28 18.71 65.03
N LYS A 388 12.99 17.60 64.78
CA LYS A 388 13.08 16.48 65.72
C LYS A 388 13.70 16.89 67.06
N ASN A 389 14.70 17.76 67.04
CA ASN A 389 15.31 18.27 68.27
C ASN A 389 14.35 19.18 69.04
N LEU A 390 13.58 20.03 68.36
CA LEU A 390 12.53 20.85 68.99
C LEU A 390 11.41 20.00 69.58
N GLU A 391 10.99 18.94 68.90
CA GLU A 391 9.95 18.03 69.38
C GLU A 391 10.40 17.26 70.62
N LYS A 392 11.64 16.74 70.63
CA LYS A 392 12.24 16.14 71.83
C LYS A 392 12.26 17.11 73.02
N LEU A 393 12.60 18.38 72.78
CA LEU A 393 12.60 19.40 73.83
C LEU A 393 11.18 19.68 74.36
N LYS A 394 10.17 19.75 73.47
CA LYS A 394 8.77 19.90 73.86
C LYS A 394 8.28 18.71 74.68
N GLU A 395 8.57 17.49 74.26
CA GLU A 395 8.16 16.27 74.96
C GLU A 395 8.79 16.17 76.36
N ILE A 396 10.06 16.57 76.51
CA ILE A 396 10.72 16.67 77.82
C ILE A 396 9.99 17.71 78.68
N ASN A 397 9.64 18.86 78.13
CA ASN A 397 8.97 19.94 78.87
C ASN A 397 7.54 19.54 79.29
N GLU A 398 6.79 18.89 78.41
CA GLU A 398 5.45 18.38 78.71
C GLU A 398 5.47 17.29 79.79
N LYS A 399 6.44 16.36 79.74
CA LYS A 399 6.65 15.37 80.81
C LYS A 399 6.98 16.03 82.15
N LEU A 400 7.75 17.12 82.15
CA LEU A 400 8.00 17.91 83.35
C LEU A 400 6.73 18.59 83.87
N GLU A 401 5.87 19.12 83.00
CA GLU A 401 4.58 19.71 83.41
C GLU A 401 3.59 18.67 83.95
N MET A 402 3.53 17.49 83.35
CA MET A 402 2.67 16.40 83.82
C MET A 402 3.10 15.91 85.21
N ARG A 403 4.41 15.91 85.52
CA ARG A 403 4.93 15.63 86.87
C ARG A 403 4.56 16.72 87.89
N LYS A 404 4.36 17.96 87.45
CA LYS A 404 3.95 19.08 88.32
C LYS A 404 2.46 19.02 88.69
N LYS A 405 1.61 18.32 87.91
CA LYS A 405 0.18 18.21 88.19
C LYS A 405 -0.10 17.14 89.25
N ARG A 406 -0.57 17.58 90.43
CA ARG A 406 -0.76 16.78 91.63
C ARG A 406 -1.90 15.76 91.45
N VAL A 407 -1.64 14.47 91.70
CA VAL A 407 -2.65 13.40 91.63
C VAL A 407 -3.61 13.50 92.82
N VAL A 408 -4.89 13.76 92.54
CA VAL A 408 -5.96 13.79 93.56
C VAL A 408 -6.46 12.36 93.80
N LYS A 409 -6.41 11.90 95.06
CA LYS A 409 -6.91 10.58 95.46
C LYS A 409 -8.45 10.60 95.52
N LYS A 410 -9.12 9.75 94.75
CA LYS A 410 -10.59 9.60 94.78
C LYS A 410 -10.98 8.70 95.95
N VAL A 411 -11.85 9.19 96.84
CA VAL A 411 -12.48 8.43 97.93
C VAL A 411 -13.96 8.20 97.59
N GLY A 412 -14.41 6.94 97.69
CA GLY A 412 -15.81 6.53 97.49
C GLY A 412 -15.98 5.29 96.60
N ARG A 413 -16.97 4.45 96.92
CA ARG A 413 -17.27 3.19 96.19
C ARG A 413 -17.91 3.52 94.83
N PRO A 414 -17.41 3.00 93.69
CA PRO A 414 -17.93 3.34 92.37
C PRO A 414 -19.38 2.86 92.20
N GLN A 415 -20.27 3.72 91.69
CA GLN A 415 -21.61 3.30 91.28
C GLN A 415 -21.53 2.43 90.02
N MET A 416 -22.11 1.22 90.09
CA MET A 416 -22.31 0.37 88.92
C MET A 416 -23.55 0.80 88.13
N THR A 417 -23.39 1.00 86.83
CA THR A 417 -24.50 1.23 85.90
C THR A 417 -25.16 -0.08 85.48
N ARG A 418 -26.49 -0.14 85.47
CA ARG A 418 -27.30 -1.28 84.99
C ARG A 418 -27.43 -1.25 83.46
N SER A 419 -27.49 -2.43 82.81
CA SER A 419 -27.56 -2.62 81.35
C SER A 419 -28.93 -2.25 80.74
N LYS A 420 -28.94 -1.59 79.58
CA LYS A 420 -30.15 -1.35 78.75
C LYS A 420 -30.37 -2.50 77.75
N LEU A 421 -31.63 -2.85 77.48
CA LEU A 421 -32.07 -3.82 76.47
C LEU A 421 -31.97 -3.22 75.03
N PRO A 422 -31.76 -4.05 73.98
CA PRO A 422 -31.55 -3.58 72.60
C PRO A 422 -32.85 -3.15 71.90
N GLU A 423 -32.81 -2.00 71.22
CA GLU A 423 -33.89 -1.47 70.37
C GLU A 423 -33.97 -2.19 69.00
N LYS A 424 -35.20 -2.40 68.50
CA LYS A 424 -35.48 -2.93 67.15
C LYS A 424 -35.07 -1.90 66.08
N VAL A 425 -34.28 -2.34 65.11
CA VAL A 425 -33.87 -1.54 63.94
C VAL A 425 -34.96 -1.60 62.86
N GLU A 426 -35.54 -0.45 62.51
CA GLU A 426 -36.36 -0.30 61.29
C GLU A 426 -35.45 -0.19 60.06
N LYS A 427 -35.68 -1.06 59.06
CA LYS A 427 -35.02 -0.98 57.74
C LYS A 427 -35.66 0.15 56.93
N LYS A 428 -34.87 1.16 56.57
CA LYS A 428 -35.25 2.18 55.58
C LYS A 428 -35.28 1.54 54.17
N VAL A 429 -36.44 1.57 53.53
CA VAL A 429 -36.64 1.19 52.12
C VAL A 429 -36.34 2.42 51.25
N ALA A 430 -35.44 2.27 50.27
CA ALA A 430 -35.18 3.30 49.26
C ALA A 430 -36.35 3.36 48.25
N PRO A 431 -36.77 4.54 47.76
CA PRO A 431 -37.85 4.65 46.79
C PRO A 431 -37.44 4.07 45.44
N THR A 432 -38.23 3.11 44.95
CA THR A 432 -38.16 2.53 43.61
C THR A 432 -38.56 3.58 42.58
N ILE A 433 -37.64 3.91 41.68
CA ILE A 433 -37.92 4.70 40.47
C ILE A 433 -38.62 3.76 39.47
N PRO A 434 -39.81 4.10 38.93
CA PRO A 434 -40.48 3.28 37.92
C PRO A 434 -39.61 3.09 36.67
N GLN A 435 -39.61 1.86 36.13
CA GLN A 435 -38.78 1.45 34.98
C GLN A 435 -39.00 2.35 33.75
N GLU A 436 -40.22 2.87 33.56
CA GLU A 436 -40.60 3.77 32.46
C GLU A 436 -39.75 5.06 32.42
N VAL A 437 -39.28 5.56 33.57
CA VAL A 437 -38.46 6.78 33.65
C VAL A 437 -36.99 6.51 33.24
N LYS A 438 -36.54 5.26 33.32
CA LYS A 438 -35.21 4.86 32.83
C LYS A 438 -35.22 4.71 31.31
N ASP A 439 -36.24 4.06 30.78
CA ASP A 439 -36.38 3.81 29.34
C ASP A 439 -36.58 5.12 28.55
N TRP A 440 -37.29 6.11 29.13
CA TRP A 440 -37.41 7.45 28.54
C TRP A 440 -36.10 8.24 28.51
N LYS A 441 -35.19 7.95 29.43
CA LYS A 441 -33.90 8.65 29.52
C LYS A 441 -32.89 8.08 28.52
N GLU A 442 -32.96 6.77 28.28
CA GLU A 442 -32.16 6.06 27.29
C GLU A 442 -32.58 6.42 25.85
N PHE A 443 -33.88 6.55 25.60
CA PHE A 443 -34.43 6.97 24.30
C PHE A 443 -34.04 8.40 23.89
N LEU A 444 -33.87 9.33 24.85
CA LEU A 444 -33.46 10.71 24.57
C LEU A 444 -31.94 10.89 24.38
N GLU A 445 -31.14 9.89 24.74
CA GLU A 445 -29.67 9.91 24.57
C GLU A 445 -29.23 9.30 23.23
N GLU A 446 -30.06 8.48 22.57
CA GLU A 446 -29.76 7.90 21.25
C GLU A 446 -29.91 8.89 20.08
N ASP A 447 -30.79 9.89 20.18
CA ASP A 447 -31.03 10.89 19.12
C ASP A 447 -29.94 11.97 18.98
N LYS A 448 -28.85 11.91 19.76
CA LYS A 448 -27.72 12.87 19.67
C LYS A 448 -26.50 12.37 18.91
N ASN A 449 -26.52 11.14 18.39
CA ASN A 449 -25.48 10.63 17.49
C ASN A 449 -25.97 10.59 16.04
N ILE A 450 -26.10 11.77 15.44
CA ILE A 450 -26.17 11.92 13.98
C ILE A 450 -24.87 12.58 13.53
N PRO A 451 -24.01 11.91 12.74
CA PRO A 451 -22.80 12.51 12.21
C PRO A 451 -23.17 13.55 11.13
N SER A 452 -22.55 14.73 11.24
CA SER A 452 -22.46 15.71 10.13
C SER A 452 -21.39 15.29 9.13
#